data_AF-A0A433UCW0-F1
#
_entry.id   AF-A0A433UCW0-F1
#
_cell.length_a   1.000
_cell.length_b   1.000
_cell.length_c   1.000
_cell.angle_alpha   90.00
_cell.angle_beta   90.00
_cell.angle_gamma   90.00
#
_symmetry.space_group_name_H-M   'P 1'
#
loop_
_entity.id
_entity.type
_entity.pdbx_description
1 polymer ?
#
loop_
_entity_poly.entity_id
_entity_poly.type
_entity_poly.pdbx_seq_one_letter_code
_entity_poly.pdbx_strand_id
1 'polypeptide(L)'
;MDGVSLWKSITKLSPSPRTEIVYNLDNKTIPEEGHAAIRVEEMKLIVGIPGLFNSWYKPEDEWDKPLPKTDYSDLDELFEEMVEKKPDWKLYRGLFNLSADPYEHTNLYWQHPDIVRKLETRLHYHYSRMVPADYPPDDPASDPKYWGGAWSPGWC
;
A
#
# COMPACT_ATOMS: atom_id res chain seq x y z
N MET A 1 -19.85 5.08 5.75
CA MET A 1 -19.74 3.80 5.02
C MET A 1 -19.22 4.12 3.63
N ASP A 2 -18.08 3.52 3.25
CA ASP A 2 -17.38 3.80 1.98
C ASP A 2 -17.59 2.69 0.92
N GLY A 3 -18.42 1.70 1.28
CA GLY A 3 -18.90 0.64 0.39
C GLY A 3 -20.08 1.09 -0.48
N VAL A 4 -20.15 0.54 -1.70
CA VAL A 4 -21.33 0.64 -2.58
C VAL A 4 -21.75 -0.76 -3.04
N SER A 5 -23.04 -0.96 -3.28
CA SER A 5 -23.55 -2.26 -3.77
C SER A 5 -23.12 -2.51 -5.21
N LEU A 6 -22.48 -3.64 -5.45
CA LEU A 6 -22.04 -4.09 -6.79
C LEU A 6 -22.99 -5.12 -7.41
N TRP A 7 -24.14 -5.41 -6.76
CA TRP A 7 -25.00 -6.53 -7.16
C TRP A 7 -25.44 -6.47 -8.62
N LYS A 8 -25.86 -5.29 -9.10
CA LYS A 8 -26.26 -5.10 -10.51
C LYS A 8 -25.08 -5.32 -11.47
N SER A 9 -23.89 -4.84 -11.11
CA SER A 9 -22.69 -4.99 -11.94
C SER A 9 -22.27 -6.45 -12.07
N ILE A 10 -22.35 -7.21 -10.98
CA ILE A 10 -22.02 -8.64 -10.97
C ILE A 10 -23.09 -9.46 -11.72
N THR A 11 -24.38 -9.21 -11.44
CA THR A 11 -25.47 -10.06 -11.97
C THR A 11 -25.95 -9.70 -13.36
N LYS A 12 -25.73 -8.45 -13.80
CA LYS A 12 -26.25 -7.94 -15.09
C LYS A 12 -25.17 -7.38 -15.99
N LEU A 13 -23.89 -7.51 -15.61
CA LEU A 13 -22.76 -6.92 -16.34
C LEU A 13 -22.92 -5.40 -16.56
N SER A 14 -23.66 -4.72 -15.68
CA SER A 14 -23.80 -3.26 -15.76
C SER A 14 -22.52 -2.56 -15.29
N PRO A 15 -22.25 -1.32 -15.71
CA PRO A 15 -21.13 -0.55 -15.20
C PRO A 15 -21.08 -0.54 -13.67
N SER A 16 -19.88 -0.56 -13.11
CA SER A 16 -19.68 -0.44 -11.66
C SER A 16 -20.17 0.94 -11.18
N PRO A 17 -20.97 1.02 -10.11
CA PRO A 17 -21.29 2.31 -9.50
C PRO A 17 -20.10 2.91 -8.72
N ARG A 18 -19.01 2.14 -8.53
CA ARG A 18 -17.79 2.58 -7.86
C ARG A 18 -16.84 3.22 -8.88
N THR A 19 -16.63 4.52 -8.73
CA THR A 19 -15.69 5.31 -9.55
C THR A 19 -14.43 5.71 -8.80
N GLU A 20 -14.39 5.53 -7.48
CA GLU A 20 -13.26 5.91 -6.62
C GLU A 20 -12.99 4.85 -5.55
N ILE A 21 -11.70 4.64 -5.26
CA ILE A 21 -11.19 3.74 -4.22
C ILE A 21 -10.00 4.39 -3.54
N VAL A 22 -10.08 4.55 -2.23
CA VAL A 22 -8.92 4.78 -1.39
C VAL A 22 -8.37 3.41 -0.99
N TYR A 23 -7.10 3.13 -1.29
CA TYR A 23 -6.46 1.87 -0.90
C TYR A 23 -6.09 1.90 0.57
N ASN A 24 -5.35 2.93 0.98
CA ASN A 24 -5.01 3.21 2.36
C ASN A 24 -4.62 4.68 2.49
N LEU A 25 -4.73 5.22 3.70
CA LEU A 25 -4.16 6.50 4.10
C LEU A 25 -3.40 6.29 5.40
N ASP A 26 -2.09 6.43 5.32
CA ASP A 26 -1.21 6.46 6.48
C ASP A 26 -0.55 7.84 6.53
N ASN A 27 -0.78 8.55 7.62
CA ASN A 27 -0.22 9.87 7.88
C ASN A 27 0.91 9.84 8.92
N LYS A 28 1.33 8.67 9.40
CA LYS A 28 2.55 8.56 10.19
C LYS A 28 3.75 8.80 9.28
N THR A 29 4.81 9.38 9.82
CA THR A 29 6.00 9.80 9.07
C THR A 29 7.29 9.22 9.63
N ILE A 30 7.16 8.26 10.56
CA ILE A 30 8.27 7.40 11.01
C ILE A 30 8.80 6.71 9.74
N PRO A 31 10.13 6.50 9.57
CA PRO A 31 10.74 6.53 8.25
C PRO A 31 10.21 5.52 7.22
N GLU A 32 9.52 4.46 7.66
CA GLU A 32 8.92 3.38 6.88
C GLU A 32 7.37 3.44 6.82
N GLU A 33 6.78 4.44 7.47
CA GLU A 33 5.35 4.67 7.61
C GLU A 33 5.00 5.97 6.88
N GLY A 34 3.79 6.06 6.34
CA GLY A 34 3.36 7.23 5.57
C GLY A 34 3.26 6.95 4.07
N HIS A 35 2.09 6.46 3.71
CA HIS A 35 1.75 6.14 2.34
C HIS A 35 0.28 6.32 2.10
N ALA A 36 -0.04 6.75 0.90
CA ALA A 36 -1.40 6.88 0.45
C ALA A 36 -1.51 6.46 -1.00
N ALA A 37 -2.61 5.79 -1.31
CA ALA A 37 -2.97 5.51 -2.69
C ALA A 37 -4.47 5.68 -2.90
N ILE A 38 -4.82 6.32 -4.00
CA ILE A 38 -6.20 6.52 -4.44
C ILE A 38 -6.30 6.19 -5.92
N ARG A 39 -7.39 5.53 -6.29
CA ARG A 39 -7.81 5.33 -7.68
C ARG A 39 -9.09 6.11 -7.93
N VAL A 40 -9.08 6.92 -8.98
CA VAL A 40 -10.27 7.59 -9.52
C VAL A 40 -10.37 7.17 -10.98
N GLU A 41 -11.42 6.42 -11.31
CA GLU A 41 -11.64 5.84 -12.64
C GLU A 41 -10.46 4.96 -13.07
N GLU A 42 -9.77 5.29 -14.16
CA GLU A 42 -8.59 4.55 -14.63
C GLU A 42 -7.29 4.99 -13.95
N MET A 43 -7.28 6.15 -13.31
CA MET A 43 -6.06 6.77 -12.79
C MET A 43 -5.81 6.36 -11.34
N LYS A 44 -4.60 5.89 -11.04
CA LYS A 44 -4.12 5.60 -9.70
C LYS A 44 -2.99 6.57 -9.34
N LEU A 45 -3.10 7.22 -8.18
CA LEU A 45 -2.08 8.06 -7.59
C LEU A 45 -1.53 7.37 -6.34
N ILE A 46 -0.22 7.33 -6.21
CA ILE A 46 0.52 6.89 -5.02
C ILE A 46 1.36 8.06 -4.50
N VAL A 47 1.29 8.32 -3.20
CA VAL A 47 2.02 9.38 -2.49
C VAL A 47 2.70 8.77 -1.27
N GLY A 48 3.99 9.03 -1.10
CA GLY A 48 4.79 8.44 -0.03
C GLY A 48 5.23 7.03 -0.38
N ILE A 49 5.47 6.21 0.63
CA ILE A 49 6.20 4.94 0.51
C ILE A 49 5.31 3.85 -0.12
N PRO A 50 5.57 3.37 -1.35
CA PRO A 50 4.76 2.30 -1.94
C PRO A 50 5.04 0.90 -1.34
N GLY A 51 6.07 0.80 -0.48
CA GLY A 51 6.59 -0.45 0.08
C GLY A 51 8.09 -0.61 -0.18
N LEU A 52 8.78 -1.35 0.70
CA LEU A 52 10.23 -1.62 0.57
C LEU A 52 10.55 -2.45 -0.68
N PHE A 53 9.67 -3.41 -0.98
CA PHE A 53 9.78 -4.42 -2.04
C PHE A 53 8.91 -4.06 -3.24
N ASN A 54 9.24 -2.96 -3.92
CA ASN A 54 8.40 -2.35 -4.97
C ASN A 54 8.82 -2.70 -6.41
N SER A 55 9.51 -3.82 -6.61
CA SER A 55 9.91 -4.32 -7.94
C SER A 55 8.94 -5.35 -8.49
N TRP A 56 9.16 -5.74 -9.75
CA TRP A 56 8.43 -6.82 -10.41
C TRP A 56 9.08 -8.17 -10.08
N TYR A 57 8.29 -9.07 -9.52
CA TYR A 57 8.71 -10.43 -9.18
C TYR A 57 8.22 -11.39 -10.26
N LYS A 58 9.16 -12.09 -10.89
CA LYS A 58 8.84 -13.14 -11.85
C LYS A 58 8.39 -14.41 -11.12
N PRO A 59 7.63 -15.29 -11.79
CA PRO A 59 7.44 -16.66 -11.32
C PRO A 59 8.77 -17.36 -11.07
N GLU A 60 8.78 -18.32 -10.15
CA GLU A 60 9.98 -19.09 -9.76
C GLU A 60 10.62 -19.80 -10.96
N ASP A 61 9.80 -20.38 -11.84
CA ASP A 61 10.25 -21.08 -13.06
C ASP A 61 10.93 -20.14 -14.08
N GLU A 62 10.76 -18.82 -13.94
CA GLU A 62 11.38 -17.78 -14.79
C GLU A 62 12.51 -17.04 -14.07
N TRP A 63 12.95 -17.55 -12.91
CA TRP A 63 13.96 -16.92 -12.08
C TRP A 63 15.36 -17.32 -12.55
N ASP A 64 16.05 -16.39 -13.21
CA ASP A 64 17.38 -16.61 -13.80
C ASP A 64 18.53 -16.64 -12.77
N LYS A 65 18.22 -16.40 -11.49
CA LYS A 65 19.20 -16.33 -10.39
C LYS A 65 19.03 -17.51 -9.43
N PRO A 66 20.02 -17.83 -8.58
CA PRO A 66 19.78 -18.73 -7.46
C PRO A 66 18.60 -18.25 -6.63
N LEU A 67 17.79 -19.19 -6.14
CA LEU A 67 16.69 -18.86 -5.24
C LEU A 67 17.24 -18.23 -3.94
N PRO A 68 16.47 -17.33 -3.31
CA PRO A 68 16.73 -16.85 -1.96
C PRO A 68 16.97 -18.01 -0.98
N LYS A 69 17.78 -17.79 0.05
CA LYS A 69 18.04 -18.82 1.05
C LYS A 69 16.78 -19.04 1.91
N THR A 70 16.48 -20.29 2.22
CA THR A 70 15.32 -20.65 3.05
C THR A 70 15.50 -20.33 4.53
N ASP A 71 16.72 -20.00 4.95
CA ASP A 71 17.04 -19.55 6.31
C ASP A 71 16.85 -18.03 6.50
N TYR A 72 16.40 -17.32 5.48
CA TYR A 72 16.15 -15.88 5.47
C TYR A 72 17.37 -15.01 5.76
N SER A 73 18.59 -15.56 5.78
CA SER A 73 19.81 -14.80 6.06
C SER A 73 20.13 -13.73 5.01
N ASP A 74 19.55 -13.87 3.82
CA ASP A 74 19.58 -12.91 2.73
C ASP A 74 18.59 -11.74 2.88
N LEU A 75 17.58 -11.86 3.75
CA LEU A 75 16.65 -10.76 4.03
C LEU A 75 17.32 -9.63 4.83
N ASP A 76 18.22 -9.96 5.77
CA ASP A 76 18.92 -8.96 6.57
C ASP A 76 19.81 -8.07 5.68
N GLU A 77 20.57 -8.68 4.75
CA GLU A 77 21.39 -7.95 3.78
C GLU A 77 20.53 -7.09 2.83
N LEU A 78 19.38 -7.62 2.37
CA LEU A 78 18.45 -6.87 1.53
C LEU A 78 17.82 -5.69 2.27
N PHE A 79 17.46 -5.89 3.55
CA PHE A 79 16.85 -4.88 4.39
C PHE A 79 17.82 -3.73 4.65
N GLU A 80 19.06 -4.03 5.04
CA GLU A 80 20.09 -3.01 5.21
C GLU A 80 20.34 -2.24 3.91
N GLU A 81 20.43 -2.92 2.76
CA GLU A 81 20.61 -2.23 1.49
C GLU A 81 19.43 -1.29 1.16
N MET A 82 18.20 -1.74 1.40
CA MET A 82 17.00 -0.97 1.08
C MET A 82 16.73 0.17 2.07
N VAL A 83 17.15 0.05 3.33
CA VAL A 83 16.97 1.08 4.37
C VAL A 83 18.13 2.08 4.36
N GLU A 84 19.37 1.61 4.20
CA GLU A 84 20.57 2.45 4.32
C GLU A 84 20.93 3.18 3.02
N LYS A 85 20.61 2.61 1.84
CA LYS A 85 21.02 3.19 0.54
C LYS A 85 19.92 3.92 -0.23
N LYS A 86 18.69 4.04 0.27
CA LYS A 86 17.59 4.57 -0.55
C LYS A 86 17.42 6.10 -0.54
N PRO A 87 17.07 6.68 -1.72
CA PRO A 87 16.75 8.10 -1.92
C PRO A 87 15.50 8.50 -1.11
N ASP A 88 15.10 9.78 -1.12
CA ASP A 88 13.96 10.32 -0.38
C ASP A 88 12.60 9.72 -0.85
N TRP A 89 12.37 8.45 -0.57
CA TRP A 89 11.20 7.63 -0.88
C TRP A 89 9.94 8.10 -0.13
N LYS A 90 10.12 8.88 0.94
CA LYS A 90 9.04 9.69 1.55
C LYS A 90 8.45 10.67 0.53
N LEU A 91 9.23 11.08 -0.46
CA LEU A 91 8.80 11.93 -1.57
C LEU A 91 8.39 11.14 -2.82
N TYR A 92 8.26 9.81 -2.77
CA TYR A 92 7.80 9.07 -3.95
C TYR A 92 6.40 9.55 -4.36
N ARG A 93 6.25 9.75 -5.66
CA ARG A 93 5.00 10.17 -6.31
C ARG A 93 4.84 9.38 -7.61
N GLY A 94 3.75 8.65 -7.72
CA GLY A 94 3.45 7.80 -8.87
C GLY A 94 2.04 8.06 -9.38
N LEU A 95 1.89 8.36 -10.67
CA LEU A 95 0.58 8.38 -11.34
C LEU A 95 0.59 7.33 -12.44
N PHE A 96 -0.44 6.48 -12.48
CA PHE A 96 -0.56 5.39 -13.43
C PHE A 96 -1.96 5.34 -14.02
N ASN A 97 -2.07 5.02 -15.31
CA ASN A 97 -3.35 4.70 -15.95
C ASN A 97 -3.50 3.18 -16.00
N LEU A 98 -4.29 2.61 -15.09
CA LEU A 98 -4.39 1.15 -14.95
C LEU A 98 -5.12 0.46 -16.10
N SER A 99 -5.88 1.20 -16.91
CA SER A 99 -6.52 0.64 -18.11
C SER A 99 -5.54 0.52 -19.28
N ALA A 100 -4.56 1.42 -19.36
CA ALA A 100 -3.51 1.40 -20.40
C ALA A 100 -2.24 0.66 -19.94
N ASP A 101 -1.93 0.71 -18.65
CA ASP A 101 -0.73 0.18 -18.01
C ASP A 101 -1.11 -0.49 -16.67
N PRO A 102 -1.69 -1.72 -16.73
CA PRO A 102 -2.08 -2.45 -15.53
C PRO A 102 -0.89 -2.88 -14.66
N TYR A 103 0.33 -2.84 -15.21
CA TYR A 103 1.58 -3.21 -14.53
C TYR A 103 2.40 -1.99 -14.10
N GLU A 104 1.81 -0.78 -14.08
CA GLU A 104 2.41 0.40 -13.47
C GLU A 104 3.90 0.66 -13.89
N HIS A 105 4.26 0.33 -15.12
CA HIS A 105 5.63 0.48 -15.63
C HIS A 105 5.95 1.93 -15.97
N THR A 106 4.94 2.72 -16.32
CA THR A 106 5.11 4.10 -16.81
C THR A 106 4.53 5.09 -15.80
N ASN A 107 5.42 5.75 -15.05
CA ASN A 107 5.02 6.83 -14.15
C ASN A 107 4.69 8.11 -14.94
N LEU A 108 3.42 8.50 -14.89
CA LEU A 108 2.84 9.65 -15.59
C LEU A 108 2.79 10.94 -14.75
N TYR A 109 3.33 10.92 -13.53
CA TYR A 109 3.12 11.99 -12.54
C TYR A 109 3.50 13.38 -13.04
N TRP A 110 4.68 13.52 -13.65
CA TRP A 110 5.18 14.81 -14.17
C TRP A 110 4.54 15.22 -15.51
N GLN A 111 3.87 14.29 -16.19
CA GLN A 111 3.31 14.50 -17.52
C GLN A 111 1.86 15.01 -17.46
N HIS A 112 1.13 14.70 -16.39
CA HIS A 112 -0.29 15.05 -16.22
C HIS A 112 -0.57 15.77 -14.89
N PRO A 113 -0.02 16.99 -14.68
CA PRO A 113 -0.16 17.71 -13.42
C PRO A 113 -1.61 18.11 -13.09
N ASP A 114 -2.47 18.23 -14.11
CA ASP A 114 -3.90 18.45 -13.96
C ASP A 114 -4.61 17.25 -13.33
N ILE A 115 -4.29 16.02 -13.78
CA ILE A 115 -4.82 14.77 -13.23
C ILE A 115 -4.27 14.55 -11.82
N VAL A 116 -2.97 14.77 -11.60
CA VAL A 116 -2.35 14.69 -10.27
C VAL A 116 -3.12 15.57 -9.29
N ARG A 117 -3.30 16.85 -9.62
CA ARG A 117 -4.03 17.79 -8.76
C ARG A 117 -5.48 17.36 -8.48
N LYS A 118 -6.18 16.76 -9.46
CA LYS A 118 -7.52 16.18 -9.26
C LYS A 118 -7.46 15.08 -8.21
N LEU A 119 -6.55 14.12 -8.35
CA LEU A 119 -6.42 12.98 -7.43
C LEU A 119 -5.91 13.41 -6.05
N GLU A 120 -4.96 14.34 -5.96
CA GLU A 120 -4.50 14.93 -4.69
C GLU A 120 -5.62 15.68 -3.97
N THR A 121 -6.48 16.39 -4.71
CA THR A 121 -7.66 17.04 -4.12
C THR A 121 -8.62 16.00 -3.51
N ARG A 122 -8.86 14.89 -4.21
CA ARG A 122 -9.66 13.78 -3.68
C ARG A 122 -8.98 13.12 -2.48
N LEU A 123 -7.66 12.96 -2.51
CA LEU A 123 -6.89 12.40 -1.41
C LEU A 123 -6.96 13.29 -0.16
N HIS A 124 -6.75 14.59 -0.29
CA HIS A 124 -6.88 15.56 0.80
C HIS A 124 -8.30 15.57 1.40
N TYR A 125 -9.33 15.45 0.56
CA TYR A 125 -10.71 15.30 1.04
C TYR A 125 -10.83 14.10 2.00
N HIS A 126 -10.24 12.95 1.68
CA HIS A 126 -10.26 11.79 2.57
C HIS A 126 -9.39 11.97 3.81
N TYR A 127 -8.19 12.55 3.69
CA TYR A 127 -7.35 12.89 4.85
C TYR A 127 -8.09 13.75 5.88
N SER A 128 -8.86 14.76 5.42
CA SER A 128 -9.64 15.63 6.32
C SER A 128 -10.72 14.91 7.14
N ARG A 129 -11.06 13.67 6.74
CA ARG A 129 -12.09 12.85 7.38
C ARG A 129 -11.50 11.65 8.13
N MET A 130 -10.19 11.49 8.13
CA MET A 130 -9.52 10.46 8.91
C MET A 130 -9.72 10.73 10.39
N VAL A 131 -9.93 9.66 11.13
CA VAL A 131 -9.74 9.64 12.57
C VAL A 131 -8.29 9.28 12.88
N PRO A 132 -7.74 9.69 14.03
CA PRO A 132 -6.43 9.20 14.46
C PRO A 132 -6.39 7.67 14.46
N ALA A 133 -5.26 7.11 14.02
CA ALA A 133 -5.06 5.66 14.07
C ALA A 133 -5.04 5.18 15.53
N ASP A 134 -5.79 4.11 15.80
CA ASP A 134 -5.70 3.39 17.07
C ASP A 134 -4.55 2.38 16.99
N TYR A 135 -3.40 2.78 17.51
CA TYR A 135 -2.16 2.01 17.46
C TYR A 135 -1.50 2.01 18.85
N PRO A 136 -2.05 1.24 19.81
CA PRO A 136 -1.51 1.15 21.16
C PRO A 136 -0.15 0.43 21.15
N PRO A 137 0.70 0.65 22.16
CA PRO A 137 1.92 -0.13 22.34
C PRO A 137 1.58 -1.59 22.68
N ASP A 138 2.55 -2.48 22.48
CA ASP A 138 2.43 -3.88 22.89
C ASP A 138 2.14 -4.00 24.39
N ASP A 139 1.18 -4.85 24.75
CA ASP A 139 0.89 -5.18 26.15
C ASP A 139 1.70 -6.41 26.57
N PRO A 140 2.63 -6.31 27.53
CA PRO A 140 3.40 -7.46 28.02
C PRO A 140 2.55 -8.60 28.59
N ALA A 141 1.33 -8.33 29.05
CA ALA A 141 0.40 -9.35 29.53
C ALA A 141 -0.13 -10.25 28.39
N SER A 142 0.04 -9.84 27.13
CA SER A 142 -0.30 -10.62 25.93
C SER A 142 0.58 -11.84 25.73
N ASP A 143 1.74 -11.90 26.39
CA ASP A 143 2.72 -12.97 26.19
C ASP A 143 2.08 -14.35 26.42
N PRO A 144 2.06 -15.23 25.40
CA PRO A 144 1.46 -16.57 25.51
C PRO A 144 2.03 -17.42 26.64
N LYS A 145 3.21 -17.11 27.18
CA LYS A 145 3.75 -17.79 28.37
C LYS A 145 2.84 -17.68 29.59
N TYR A 146 2.03 -16.63 29.69
CA TYR A 146 1.04 -16.44 30.75
C TYR A 146 -0.29 -17.16 30.48
N TRP A 147 -0.46 -17.76 29.29
CA TRP A 147 -1.72 -18.31 28.79
C TRP A 147 -1.56 -19.76 28.27
N GLY A 148 -0.69 -20.54 28.89
CA GLY A 148 -0.48 -21.94 28.53
C GLY A 148 0.12 -22.15 27.13
N GLY A 149 0.83 -21.15 26.61
CA GLY A 149 1.44 -21.17 25.27
C GLY A 149 0.49 -20.83 24.13
N ALA A 150 -0.71 -20.33 24.43
CA ALA A 150 -1.71 -19.93 23.42
C ALA A 150 -1.96 -18.42 23.42
N TRP A 151 -2.27 -17.87 22.25
CA TRP A 151 -2.88 -16.55 22.15
C TRP A 151 -4.29 -16.59 22.76
N SER A 152 -4.56 -15.72 23.73
CA SER A 152 -5.81 -15.73 24.53
C SER A 152 -6.37 -14.31 24.64
N PRO A 153 -7.68 -14.07 24.78
CA PRO A 153 -8.26 -12.71 24.88
C PRO A 153 -8.16 -12.07 26.29
N GLY A 154 -7.29 -12.55 27.18
CA GLY A 154 -7.29 -12.21 28.62
C GLY A 154 -6.43 -11.02 29.06
N TRP A 155 -5.91 -10.23 28.13
CA TRP A 155 -4.89 -9.19 28.38
C TRP A 155 -5.28 -7.81 27.83
N CYS A 156 -6.53 -7.63 27.44
CA CYS A 156 -7.09 -6.37 26.97
C CYS A 156 -8.17 -5.82 27.91
#